data_AF-A0A952T179-F1
#
_entry.id   AF-A0A952T179-F1
#
_cell.length_a   1.000
_cell.length_b   1.000
_cell.length_c   1.000
_cell.angle_alpha   90.00
_cell.angle_beta   90.00
_cell.angle_gamma   90.00
#
_symmetry.space_group_name_H-M   'P 1'
#
loop_
_entity.id
_entity.type
_entity.pdbx_description
1 polymer ?
#
loop_
_entity_poly.entity_id
_entity_poly.type
_entity_poly.pdbx_seq_one_letter_code
_entity_poly.pdbx_strand_id
1 'polypeptide(L)' 'MITQMQVKGLMFDPYNNAYIVILRDDDQVEMLPIWVGKAEASSISLALEKVAPPRP' A
#
# COMPACT_ATOMS: atom_id res chain seq x y z
N MET A 1 5.96 22.14 -3.00
CA MET A 1 6.89 21.24 -2.31
C MET A 1 6.42 19.82 -2.53
N ILE A 2 7.35 18.87 -2.65
CA ILE A 2 7.04 17.44 -2.70
C ILE A 2 7.35 16.84 -1.32
N THR A 3 6.48 15.97 -0.82
CA THR A 3 6.66 15.26 0.46
C THR A 3 6.98 13.80 0.18
N GLN A 4 8.04 13.27 0.77
CA GLN A 4 8.36 11.86 0.68
C GLN A 4 7.37 11.05 1.55
N MET A 5 6.85 9.97 0.99
CA MET A 5 5.84 9.12 1.63
C MET A 5 6.33 7.68 1.66
N GLN A 6 6.03 6.97 2.73
CA GLN A 6 6.32 5.55 2.88
C GLN A 6 5.03 4.73 3.00
N VAL A 7 5.07 3.50 2.47
CA VAL A 7 3.97 2.55 2.61
C VAL A 7 3.95 2.03 4.05
N LYS A 8 2.92 2.40 4.81
CA LYS A 8 2.75 1.96 6.20
C LYS A 8 2.06 0.60 6.30
N GLY A 9 1.16 0.31 5.36
CA GLY A 9 0.43 -0.95 5.34
C GLY A 9 -0.67 -0.99 4.28
N LEU A 10 -1.40 -2.09 4.29
CA LEU A 10 -2.47 -2.38 3.35
C LEU A 10 -3.69 -2.90 4.11
N MET A 11 -4.87 -2.42 3.76
CA MET A 11 -6.15 -2.78 4.38
C MET A 11 -7.13 -3.27 3.32
N PHE A 12 -8.07 -4.14 3.70
CA PHE A 12 -9.17 -4.57 2.85
C PHE A 12 -10.45 -3.84 3.26
N ASP A 13 -11.11 -3.17 2.31
CA ASP A 13 -12.41 -2.55 2.47
C ASP A 13 -13.50 -3.49 1.92
N PRO A 14 -14.27 -4.15 2.80
CA PRO A 14 -15.28 -5.12 2.40
C PRO A 14 -16.50 -4.47 1.72
N TYR A 15 -16.75 -3.17 1.91
CA TYR A 15 -17.91 -2.49 1.33
C TYR A 15 -17.72 -2.27 -0.17
N ASN A 16 -16.51 -1.88 -0.55
CA ASN A 16 -16.15 -1.60 -1.95
C ASN A 16 -15.43 -2.79 -2.61
N ASN A 17 -15.21 -3.88 -1.86
CA ASN A 17 -14.40 -5.03 -2.29
C ASN A 17 -13.05 -4.60 -2.89
N ALA A 18 -12.43 -3.62 -2.22
CA ALA A 18 -11.21 -2.95 -2.67
C ALA A 18 -10.14 -3.01 -1.59
N TYR A 19 -8.90 -2.71 -1.97
CA TYR A 19 -7.79 -2.63 -1.02
C TYR A 19 -7.33 -1.19 -0.88
N ILE A 20 -6.84 -0.82 0.29
CA ILE A 20 -6.39 0.53 0.62
C ILE A 20 -4.93 0.45 1.05
N VAL A 21 -4.05 1.11 0.32
CA VAL A 21 -2.66 1.33 0.71
C VAL A 21 -2.61 2.59 1.57
N ILE A 22 -2.01 2.50 2.75
CA ILE A 22 -1.82 3.63 3.65
C ILE A 22 -0.41 4.17 3.46
N LEU A 23 -0.31 5.38 2.96
CA LEU A 23 0.94 6.14 2.92
C LEU A 23 1.03 7.08 4.11
N ARG A 24 2.25 7.29 4.59
CA ARG A 24 2.57 8.20 5.68
C ARG A 24 3.91 8.88 5.43
N ASP A 25 4.02 10.14 5.80
CA ASP A 25 5.30 10.87 5.81
C ASP A 25 6.23 10.37 6.91
N ASP A 26 7.51 10.75 6.85
CA ASP A 26 8.51 10.30 7.82
C ASP A 26 8.19 10.82 9.24
N ASP A 27 7.62 12.02 9.34
CA ASP A 27 7.22 12.67 10.61
C ASP A 27 5.86 12.16 11.13
N GLN A 28 5.18 11.29 10.38
CA GLN A 28 3.89 10.70 10.72
C GLN A 28 2.74 11.71 10.92
N VAL A 29 2.90 12.92 10.38
CA VAL A 29 1.93 14.02 10.45
C VAL A 29 0.84 13.86 9.40
N GLU A 30 1.20 13.39 8.20
CA GLU A 30 0.30 13.26 7.07
C GLU A 30 0.02 11.78 6.76
N MET A 31 -1.24 11.47 6.49
CA MET A 31 -1.67 10.15 6.03
C MET A 31 -2.44 10.30 4.72
N LEU A 32 -2.07 9.49 3.74
CA LEU A 32 -2.74 9.43 2.44
C LEU A 32 -3.21 7.99 2.15
N PRO A 33 -4.53 7.73 2.14
CA PRO A 33 -5.07 6.46 1.66
C PRO A 33 -5.15 6.43 0.12
N ILE A 34 -4.75 5.32 -0.49
CA ILE A 34 -4.87 5.07 -1.93
C ILE A 34 -5.63 3.77 -2.14
N TRP A 35 -6.77 3.82 -2.83
CA TRP A 35 -7.50 2.63 -3.24
C TRP A 35 -6.80 1.95 -4.42
N VAL A 36 -6.61 0.65 -4.31
CA VAL A 36 -5.98 -0.20 -5.32
C VAL A 36 -6.81 -1.47 -5.54
N GLY A 37 -6.61 -2.09 -6.70
CA GLY A 37 -7.23 -3.38 -7.01
C GLY A 37 -6.56 -4.54 -6.27
N LYS A 38 -7.18 -5.72 -6.36
CA LYS A 38 -6.68 -6.95 -5.74
C LYS A 38 -5.30 -7.37 -6.28
N ALA A 39 -5.06 -7.18 -7.58
CA ALA A 39 -3.80 -7.56 -8.20
C ALA A 39 -2.64 -6.70 -7.69
N GLU A 40 -2.85 -5.38 -7.65
CA GLU A 40 -1.87 -4.42 -7.12
C GLU A 40 -1.62 -4.67 -5.63
N ALA A 41 -2.68 -4.87 -4.86
CA ALA A 41 -2.56 -5.17 -3.43
C ALA A 41 -1.74 -6.41 -3.14
N SER A 42 -1.93 -7.47 -3.93
CA SER A 42 -1.16 -8.72 -3.79
C SER A 42 0.32 -8.49 -4.09
N SER A 43 0.63 -7.76 -5.16
CA SER A 43 2.01 -7.40 -5.52
C SER A 43 2.68 -6.51 -4.47
N ILE A 44 1.96 -5.56 -3.89
CA ILE A 44 2.45 -4.70 -2.81
C ILE A 44 2.70 -5.52 -1.54
N SER A 45 1.77 -6.42 -1.16
CA SER A 45 1.95 -7.31 0.01
C SER A 45 3.21 -8.15 -0.15
N LEU A 46 3.41 -8.74 -1.33
CA LEU A 46 4.58 -9.54 -1.64
C LEU A 46 5.88 -8.74 -1.49
N ALA A 47 5.90 -7.50 -1.99
CA ALA A 47 7.03 -6.59 -1.86
C ALA A 47 7.30 -6.15 -0.41
N LEU A 48 6.25 -5.86 0.37
CA LEU A 48 6.36 -5.52 1.79
C LEU A 48 6.90 -6.69 2.62
N GLU A 49 6.50 -7.91 2.28
CA GLU A 49 7.00 -9.15 2.88
C GLU A 49 8.39 -9.55 2.35
N LYS A 50 8.97 -8.77 1.42
CA LYS A 50 10.26 -9.04 0.77
C LYS A 50 10.31 -10.41 0.08
N VAL A 51 9.17 -10.87 -0.40
CA VAL A 51 9.06 -12.12 -1.17
C VAL A 51 9.25 -11.78 -2.65
N ALA A 52 10.15 -12.49 -3.32
CA ALA A 52 10.30 -12.37 -4.76
C ALA A 52 9.34 -13.36 -5.45
N PRO A 53 8.53 -12.91 -6.43
CA PRO A 53 7.73 -13.84 -7.22
C PRO A 53 8.65 -14.77 -8.02
N PRO A 54 8.22 -16.01 -8.32
CA PRO A 54 9.05 -17.00 -9.02
C PRO A 54 9.42 -16.60 -10.45
N ARG A 55 8.70 -15.64 -11.05
CA ARG A 55 9.03 -15.01 -12.32
C ARG A 55 8.79 -13.51 -12.22
N PRO A 56 9.57 -12.67 -12.94
CA PRO A 56 9.23 -11.27 -13.18
C PRO A 56 7.88 -11.12 -13.89
#